data_AF-A0A7W0SI60-F1
#
_entry.id   AF-A0A7W0SI60-F1
#
_cell.length_a   1.000
_cell.length_b   1.000
_cell.length_c   1.000
_cell.angle_alpha   90.00
_cell.angle_beta   90.00
_cell.angle_gamma   90.00
#
_symmetry.space_group_name_H-M   'P 1'
#
loop_
_entity.id
_entity.type
_entity.pdbx_description
1 polymer ?
#
loop_
_entity_poly.entity_id
_entity_poly.type
_entity_poly.pdbx_seq_one_letter_code
_entity_poly.pdbx_strand_id
1 'polypeptide(L)'
;MESPQKSPRHRERASRDASTATAFSLVEVVLAVGIIGFSLLAIVGLLPTGLRTQQLSNEEARAASALNMVASAAESLRTTTSSGGDTTWAFPAYFSDDSSNPLVVSVGQAAWTSTFFVSDGGMIIRSNDTVTRPRQTLFLRVYPPQLEGQPVRIYAAVTWPHKPSDTASTGLSDMTGRQGFLDTLVAYTPNPTF
;
A
#
# COMPACT_ATOMS: atom_id res chain seq x y z
N MET A 1 -51.16 -15.88 99.00
CA MET A 1 -50.85 -14.45 98.76
C MET A 1 -49.35 -14.33 98.93
N GLU A 2 -48.51 -14.03 97.95
CA GLU A 2 -48.66 -13.22 96.75
C GLU A 2 -47.64 -13.70 95.70
N SER A 3 -48.05 -13.76 94.43
CA SER A 3 -47.13 -13.77 93.29
C SER A 3 -46.53 -12.37 93.09
N PRO A 4 -45.31 -12.28 92.54
CA PRO A 4 -45.00 -11.16 91.66
C PRO A 4 -44.50 -11.62 90.29
N GLN A 5 -45.36 -11.33 89.31
CA GLN A 5 -45.09 -10.58 88.09
C GLN A 5 -43.76 -10.80 87.31
N LYS A 6 -43.90 -11.61 86.25
CA LYS A 6 -43.39 -11.47 84.87
C LYS A 6 -42.58 -10.19 84.54
N SER A 7 -41.34 -10.37 84.09
CA SER A 7 -40.56 -9.38 83.32
C SER A 7 -40.11 -9.98 81.98
N PRO A 8 -40.39 -9.34 80.83
CA PRO A 8 -40.04 -9.87 79.51
C PRO A 8 -38.64 -9.38 79.13
N ARG A 9 -37.65 -10.29 79.03
CA ARG A 9 -36.38 -9.93 78.40
C ARG A 9 -36.46 -10.13 76.89
N HIS A 10 -36.42 -8.98 76.24
CA HIS A 10 -36.23 -8.73 74.81
C HIS A 10 -35.38 -9.80 74.13
N ARG A 11 -36.01 -10.52 73.20
CA ARG A 11 -35.35 -11.49 72.32
C ARG A 11 -34.56 -10.71 71.28
N GLU A 12 -33.29 -10.45 71.59
CA GLU A 12 -32.31 -9.90 70.65
C GLU A 12 -32.08 -10.93 69.54
N ARG A 13 -32.89 -10.86 68.49
CA ARG A 13 -32.63 -11.55 67.23
C ARG A 13 -31.48 -10.81 66.57
N ALA A 14 -30.26 -11.26 66.81
CA ALA A 14 -29.13 -10.96 65.95
C ALA A 14 -29.49 -11.42 64.53
N SER A 15 -29.90 -10.48 63.68
CA SER A 15 -29.99 -10.64 62.24
C SER A 15 -28.57 -10.87 61.75
N ARG A 16 -28.17 -12.15 61.66
CA ARG A 16 -27.07 -12.53 60.80
C ARG A 16 -27.56 -12.31 59.37
N ASP A 17 -27.33 -11.11 58.84
CA ASP A 17 -27.16 -10.93 57.41
C ASP A 17 -25.94 -11.74 57.01
N ALA A 18 -26.16 -13.04 56.82
CA ALA A 18 -25.28 -13.86 56.02
C ALA A 18 -25.30 -13.19 54.65
N SER A 19 -24.21 -12.51 54.30
CA SER A 19 -23.97 -12.05 52.94
C SER A 19 -23.98 -13.31 52.06
N THR A 20 -25.15 -13.64 51.54
CA THR A 20 -25.36 -14.74 50.62
C THR A 20 -24.52 -14.38 49.40
N ALA A 21 -23.33 -14.95 49.31
CA ALA A 21 -22.52 -14.85 48.11
C ALA A 21 -23.34 -15.50 46.99
N THR A 22 -23.96 -14.67 46.17
CA THR A 22 -24.77 -15.10 45.03
C THR A 22 -23.81 -15.69 44.01
N ALA A 23 -23.71 -17.02 43.99
CA ALA A 23 -23.01 -17.73 42.94
C ALA A 23 -23.79 -17.57 41.63
N PHE A 24 -23.07 -17.39 40.52
CA PHE A 24 -23.67 -17.36 39.18
C PHE A 24 -24.43 -18.66 38.91
N SER A 25 -25.59 -18.55 38.29
CA SER A 25 -26.34 -19.72 37.83
C SER A 25 -25.54 -20.44 36.75
N LEU A 26 -25.57 -21.77 36.75
CA LEU A 26 -24.97 -22.58 35.69
C LEU A 26 -25.50 -22.17 34.30
N VAL A 27 -26.77 -21.75 34.22
CA VAL A 27 -27.37 -21.24 32.98
C VAL A 27 -26.70 -19.94 32.53
N GLU A 28 -26.39 -19.03 33.44
CA GLU A 28 -25.71 -17.76 33.12
C GLU A 28 -24.29 -18.03 32.59
N VAL A 29 -23.56 -18.95 33.21
CA VAL A 29 -22.21 -19.33 32.78
C VAL A 29 -22.23 -19.97 31.39
N VAL A 30 -23.17 -20.90 31.13
CA VAL A 30 -23.30 -21.55 29.82
C VAL A 30 -23.69 -20.54 28.74
N LEU A 31 -24.60 -19.61 29.04
CA LEU A 31 -24.95 -18.51 28.11
C LEU A 31 -23.75 -17.61 27.82
N ALA A 32 -23.00 -17.23 28.85
CA ALA A 32 -21.80 -16.42 28.70
C ALA A 32 -20.75 -17.11 27.82
N VAL A 33 -20.49 -18.41 28.05
CA VAL A 33 -19.57 -19.20 27.22
C VAL A 33 -20.07 -19.32 25.78
N GLY A 34 -21.37 -19.52 25.56
CA GLY A 34 -21.97 -19.56 24.23
C GLY A 34 -21.81 -18.24 23.45
N ILE A 35 -22.05 -17.11 24.12
CA ILE A 35 -21.86 -15.77 23.53
C ILE A 35 -20.37 -15.53 23.20
N ILE A 36 -19.47 -15.83 24.13
CA ILE A 36 -18.01 -15.69 23.91
C ILE A 36 -17.56 -16.55 22.73
N GLY A 37 -18.00 -17.81 22.66
CA GLY A 37 -17.68 -18.71 21.56
C GLY A 37 -18.16 -18.18 20.21
N PHE A 38 -19.38 -17.65 20.15
CA PHE A 38 -19.92 -17.02 18.95
C PHE A 38 -19.13 -15.76 18.54
N SER A 39 -18.78 -14.90 19.50
CA SER A 39 -17.98 -13.70 19.24
C SER A 39 -16.57 -14.02 18.74
N LEU A 40 -15.91 -15.04 19.31
CA LEU A 40 -14.59 -15.48 18.86
C LEU A 40 -14.64 -16.02 17.42
N LEU A 41 -15.70 -16.77 17.07
CA LEU A 41 -15.89 -17.24 15.71
C LEU A 41 -16.06 -16.08 14.72
N ALA A 42 -16.80 -15.04 15.11
CA ALA A 42 -16.97 -13.83 14.29
C ALA A 42 -15.63 -13.11 14.06
N ILE A 43 -14.82 -12.93 15.11
CA ILE A 43 -13.50 -12.28 15.02
C ILE A 43 -12.55 -13.08 14.13
N VAL A 44 -12.45 -14.39 14.35
CA VAL A 44 -11.60 -15.27 13.54
C VAL A 44 -12.06 -15.28 12.07
N GLY A 45 -13.36 -15.24 11.83
CA GLY A 45 -13.93 -15.12 10.49
C GLY A 45 -13.55 -13.81 9.77
N LEU A 46 -13.25 -12.74 10.51
CA LEU A 46 -12.84 -11.45 9.97
C LEU A 46 -11.31 -11.32 9.77
N LEU A 47 -10.49 -12.20 10.35
CA LEU A 47 -9.03 -12.14 10.19
C LEU A 47 -8.58 -12.21 8.71
N PRO A 48 -9.10 -13.12 7.87
CA PRO A 48 -8.67 -13.21 6.48
C PRO A 48 -8.98 -11.96 5.67
N THR A 49 -10.11 -11.30 5.94
CA THR A 49 -10.47 -10.05 5.25
C THR A 49 -9.58 -8.91 5.69
N GLY A 50 -9.33 -8.76 7.00
CA GLY A 50 -8.40 -7.76 7.53
C GLY A 50 -6.99 -7.90 6.95
N LEU A 51 -6.46 -9.13 6.87
CA LEU A 51 -5.15 -9.39 6.29
C LEU A 51 -5.09 -9.06 4.79
N ARG A 52 -6.12 -9.42 4.02
CA ARG A 52 -6.20 -9.09 2.58
C ARG A 52 -6.27 -7.58 2.36
N THR A 53 -7.08 -6.87 3.12
CA THR A 53 -7.17 -5.41 3.03
C THR A 53 -5.83 -4.76 3.36
N GLN A 54 -5.15 -5.22 4.41
CA GLN A 54 -3.82 -4.71 4.75
C GLN A 54 -2.79 -4.97 3.64
N GLN A 55 -2.81 -6.15 3.03
CA GLN A 55 -1.94 -6.48 1.90
C GLN A 55 -2.17 -5.54 0.71
N LEU A 56 -3.43 -5.33 0.33
CA LEU A 56 -3.78 -4.43 -0.77
C LEU A 56 -3.37 -2.98 -0.48
N SER A 57 -3.64 -2.46 0.73
CA SER A 57 -3.20 -1.11 1.11
C SER A 57 -1.68 -0.95 1.07
N ASN A 58 -0.93 -1.99 1.47
CA ASN A 58 0.53 -1.97 1.37
C ASN A 58 1.01 -1.95 -0.09
N GLU A 59 0.34 -2.70 -0.99
CA GLU A 59 0.64 -2.71 -2.42
C GLU A 59 0.37 -1.34 -3.05
N GLU A 60 -0.78 -0.72 -2.76
CA GLU A 60 -1.13 0.62 -3.23
C GLU A 60 -0.15 1.68 -2.72
N ALA A 61 0.24 1.63 -1.44
CA ALA A 61 1.20 2.58 -0.87
C ALA A 61 2.58 2.48 -1.55
N ARG A 62 3.04 1.26 -1.86
CA ARG A 62 4.31 1.04 -2.59
C ARG A 62 4.22 1.56 -4.02
N ALA A 63 3.09 1.34 -4.69
CA ALA A 63 2.86 1.84 -6.03
C ALA A 63 2.86 3.37 -6.07
N ALA A 64 2.19 4.01 -5.10
CA ALA A 64 2.18 5.46 -4.97
C ALA A 64 3.59 6.02 -4.72
N SER A 65 4.41 5.37 -3.89
CA SER A 65 5.82 5.75 -3.67
C SER A 65 6.61 5.72 -4.98
N ALA A 66 6.50 4.64 -5.76
CA ALA A 66 7.20 4.54 -7.04
C ALA A 66 6.73 5.59 -8.06
N LEU A 67 5.43 5.89 -8.12
CA LEU A 67 4.92 6.96 -8.98
C LEU A 67 5.38 8.36 -8.54
N ASN A 68 5.49 8.61 -7.24
CA ASN A 68 6.07 9.86 -6.73
C ASN A 68 7.55 10.01 -7.14
N MET A 69 8.31 8.90 -7.18
CA MET A 69 9.68 8.91 -7.72
C MET A 69 9.72 9.22 -9.22
N VAL A 70 8.73 8.76 -10.01
CA VAL A 70 8.60 9.12 -11.43
C VAL A 70 8.25 10.60 -11.59
N ALA A 71 7.32 11.12 -10.79
CA ALA A 71 6.95 12.53 -10.83
C ALA A 71 8.15 13.43 -10.48
N SER A 72 8.89 13.09 -9.42
CA SER A 72 10.13 13.78 -9.08
C SER A 72 11.19 13.68 -10.18
N ALA A 73 11.31 12.52 -10.86
CA ALA A 73 12.21 12.39 -12.00
C ALA A 73 11.79 13.28 -13.18
N ALA A 74 10.50 13.37 -13.46
CA ALA A 74 9.97 14.22 -14.51
C ALA A 74 10.28 15.71 -14.26
N GLU A 75 10.20 16.16 -13.01
CA GLU A 75 10.59 17.53 -12.62
C GLU A 75 12.10 17.78 -12.76
N SER A 76 12.92 16.76 -12.53
CA SER A 76 14.38 16.84 -12.68
C SER A 76 14.87 16.61 -14.12
N LEU A 77 13.97 16.34 -15.05
CA LEU A 77 14.31 15.92 -16.41
C LEU A 77 15.05 17.03 -17.14
N ARG A 78 16.23 16.71 -17.67
CA ARG A 78 17.05 17.63 -18.46
C ARG A 78 17.06 17.20 -19.91
N THR A 79 16.90 18.17 -20.81
CA THR A 79 17.07 17.99 -22.25
C THR A 79 18.48 18.37 -22.63
N THR A 80 19.28 17.45 -23.18
CA THR A 80 20.67 17.74 -23.53
C THR A 80 20.85 18.23 -24.96
N THR A 81 19.97 17.83 -25.89
CA THR A 81 20.00 18.24 -27.30
C THR A 81 18.61 18.08 -27.93
N SER A 82 18.15 19.08 -28.70
CA SER A 82 16.99 18.97 -29.59
C SER A 82 17.42 19.28 -31.02
N SER A 83 17.44 18.27 -31.89
CA SER A 83 17.80 18.44 -33.31
C SER A 83 16.87 17.62 -34.18
N GLY A 84 16.23 18.26 -35.16
CA GLY A 84 15.36 17.56 -36.12
C GLY A 84 14.12 16.89 -35.50
N GLY A 85 13.69 17.31 -34.30
CA GLY A 85 12.57 16.69 -33.57
C GLY A 85 12.97 15.52 -32.66
N ASP A 86 14.23 15.10 -32.68
CA ASP A 86 14.77 14.13 -31.73
C ASP A 86 15.26 14.86 -30.48
N THR A 87 14.93 14.33 -29.29
CA THR A 87 15.33 14.92 -28.02
C THR A 87 16.01 13.87 -27.15
N THR A 88 17.20 14.21 -26.64
CA THR A 88 17.88 13.38 -25.65
C THR A 88 17.54 13.86 -24.25
N TRP A 89 17.05 12.95 -23.42
CA TRP A 89 16.72 13.21 -22.03
C TRP A 89 17.58 12.39 -21.08
N ALA A 90 17.90 12.99 -19.94
CA ALA A 90 18.59 12.31 -18.85
C ALA A 90 17.62 12.10 -17.67
N PHE A 91 17.22 10.85 -17.44
CA PHE A 91 16.51 10.43 -16.22
C PHE A 91 17.51 10.30 -15.05
N PRO A 92 17.06 10.49 -13.80
CA PRO A 92 17.91 10.28 -12.62
C PRO A 92 18.57 8.90 -12.58
N ALA A 93 19.72 8.80 -11.89
CA ALA A 93 20.53 7.57 -11.82
C ALA A 93 19.81 6.36 -11.21
N TYR A 94 18.69 6.55 -10.48
CA TYR A 94 17.89 5.42 -9.98
C TYR A 94 17.05 4.72 -11.06
N PHE A 95 16.93 5.30 -12.26
CA PHE A 95 16.42 4.62 -13.46
C PHE A 95 17.56 3.97 -14.28
N SER A 96 18.82 4.19 -13.90
CA SER A 96 19.98 3.66 -14.59
C SER A 96 20.47 2.37 -13.93
N ASP A 97 21.01 1.47 -14.74
CA ASP A 97 21.75 0.31 -14.24
C ASP A 97 23.10 0.69 -13.61
N ASP A 98 23.57 1.91 -13.89
CA ASP A 98 24.74 2.53 -13.27
C ASP A 98 24.31 3.55 -12.20
N SER A 99 24.67 3.30 -10.93
CA SER A 99 24.39 4.21 -9.81
C SER A 99 24.97 5.61 -9.97
N SER A 100 26.01 5.73 -10.78
CA SER A 100 26.87 6.90 -10.84
C SER A 100 26.44 7.84 -11.97
N ASN A 101 25.70 7.33 -12.94
CA ASN A 101 25.37 8.02 -14.17
C ASN A 101 23.85 8.01 -14.43
N PRO A 102 23.26 9.14 -14.89
CA PRO A 102 21.86 9.19 -15.27
C PRO A 102 21.55 8.25 -16.44
N LEU A 103 20.33 7.74 -16.51
CA LEU A 103 19.87 7.00 -17.68
C LEU A 103 19.59 8.01 -18.80
N VAL A 104 20.45 8.02 -19.81
CA VAL A 104 20.29 8.89 -20.98
C VAL A 104 19.53 8.14 -22.07
N VAL A 105 18.39 8.68 -22.48
CA VAL A 105 17.54 8.11 -23.52
C VAL A 105 17.39 9.14 -24.64
N SER A 106 17.81 8.77 -25.84
CA SER A 106 17.47 9.51 -27.05
C SER A 106 16.10 9.06 -27.51
N VAL A 107 15.11 9.96 -27.40
CA VAL A 107 13.76 9.71 -27.85
C VAL A 107 13.55 10.49 -29.14
N GLY A 108 13.29 9.74 -30.22
CA GLY A 108 12.94 10.34 -31.50
C GLY A 108 11.51 10.88 -31.50
N GLN A 109 10.86 10.94 -32.65
CA GLN A 109 9.45 11.35 -32.74
C GLN A 109 8.44 10.30 -32.20
N ALA A 110 8.88 9.06 -31.96
CA ALA A 110 8.05 7.97 -31.45
C ALA A 110 8.11 7.86 -29.92
N ALA A 111 7.01 7.38 -29.31
CA ALA A 111 6.99 7.15 -27.87
C ALA A 111 8.01 6.07 -27.47
N TRP A 112 8.80 6.36 -26.44
CA TRP A 112 9.68 5.39 -25.81
C TRP A 112 8.95 4.69 -24.68
N THR A 113 9.13 3.38 -24.56
CA THR A 113 8.55 2.56 -23.48
C THR A 113 9.68 1.84 -22.76
N SER A 114 9.58 1.75 -21.44
CA SER A 114 10.48 0.97 -20.60
C SER A 114 9.73 0.35 -19.43
N THR A 115 10.27 -0.75 -18.92
CA THR A 115 9.74 -1.45 -17.76
C THR A 115 10.81 -1.48 -16.68
N PHE A 116 10.41 -1.08 -15.49
CA PHE A 116 11.21 -1.11 -14.27
C PHE A 116 10.52 -1.97 -13.23
N PHE A 117 11.25 -2.34 -12.18
CA PHE A 117 10.70 -3.15 -11.10
C PHE A 117 10.69 -2.36 -9.80
N VAL A 118 9.75 -2.68 -8.92
CA VAL A 118 9.60 -2.02 -7.62
C VAL A 118 9.82 -3.04 -6.50
N SER A 119 10.65 -2.65 -5.54
CA SER A 119 10.99 -3.45 -4.36
C SER A 119 9.87 -3.48 -3.32
N ASP A 120 10.06 -4.31 -2.30
CA ASP A 120 9.20 -4.36 -1.13
C ASP A 120 9.12 -3.01 -0.38
N GLY A 121 10.16 -2.18 -0.50
CA GLY A 121 10.20 -0.83 0.08
C GLY A 121 9.53 0.25 -0.78
N GLY A 122 8.94 -0.09 -1.94
CA GLY A 122 8.37 0.92 -2.85
C GLY A 122 9.41 1.70 -3.67
N MET A 123 10.66 1.23 -3.68
CA MET A 123 11.74 1.84 -4.45
C MET A 123 11.87 1.18 -5.82
N ILE A 124 12.13 1.99 -6.85
CA ILE A 124 12.51 1.52 -8.18
C ILE A 124 13.85 0.78 -8.08
N ILE A 125 13.88 -0.42 -8.65
CA ILE A 125 15.03 -1.32 -8.72
C ILE A 125 15.60 -1.25 -10.14
N ARG A 126 16.93 -1.35 -10.23
CA ARG A 126 17.67 -1.45 -11.49
C ARG A 126 17.40 -2.76 -12.21
N SER A 127 17.55 -2.77 -13.52
CA SER A 127 17.30 -3.98 -14.32
C SER A 127 18.36 -5.06 -14.07
N ASN A 128 19.57 -4.65 -13.66
CA ASN A 128 20.68 -5.54 -13.31
C ASN A 128 20.67 -6.02 -11.84
N ASP A 129 19.74 -5.56 -11.00
CA ASP A 129 19.66 -6.00 -9.62
C ASP A 129 19.04 -7.42 -9.55
N THR A 130 19.88 -8.37 -9.18
CA THR A 130 19.50 -9.79 -9.02
C THR A 130 19.24 -10.16 -7.55
N VAL A 131 19.48 -9.24 -6.62
CA VAL A 131 19.39 -9.47 -5.18
C VAL A 131 18.01 -9.07 -4.66
N THR A 132 17.50 -7.94 -5.11
CA THR A 132 16.21 -7.41 -4.64
C THR A 132 15.06 -8.10 -5.35
N ARG A 133 14.15 -8.72 -4.58
CA ARG A 133 12.97 -9.37 -5.15
C ARG A 133 11.96 -8.34 -5.64
N PRO A 134 11.58 -8.36 -6.93
CA PRO A 134 10.55 -7.47 -7.45
C PRO A 134 9.18 -7.85 -6.90
N ARG A 135 8.42 -6.85 -6.42
CA ARG A 135 7.04 -7.00 -5.94
C ARG A 135 6.03 -6.44 -6.91
N GLN A 136 6.39 -5.37 -7.61
CA GLN A 136 5.52 -4.69 -8.57
C GLN A 136 6.32 -4.37 -9.84
N THR A 137 5.59 -4.12 -10.91
CA THR A 137 6.15 -3.75 -12.21
C THR A 137 5.72 -2.33 -12.54
N LEU A 138 6.68 -1.45 -12.82
CA LEU A 138 6.48 -0.07 -13.26
C LEU A 138 6.66 -0.01 -14.78
N PHE A 139 5.59 0.33 -15.49
CA PHE A 139 5.62 0.65 -16.91
C PHE A 139 5.78 2.15 -17.08
N LEU A 140 6.74 2.55 -17.88
CA LEU A 140 7.01 3.95 -18.21
C LEU A 140 6.85 4.12 -19.72
N ARG A 141 6.05 5.10 -20.12
CA ARG A 141 5.89 5.48 -21.52
C ARG A 141 6.04 6.97 -21.67
N VAL A 142 7.00 7.38 -22.50
CA VAL A 142 7.36 8.78 -22.67
C VAL A 142 7.04 9.21 -24.08
N TYR A 143 6.19 10.21 -24.19
CA TYR A 143 5.76 10.81 -25.44
C TYR A 143 6.59 12.07 -25.70
N PRO A 144 7.40 12.07 -26.77
CA PRO A 144 8.19 13.23 -27.15
C PRO A 144 7.31 14.39 -27.63
N PRO A 145 7.76 15.64 -27.41
CA PRO A 145 7.11 16.80 -27.96
C PRO A 145 7.22 16.74 -29.49
N GLN A 146 6.12 16.96 -30.18
CA GLN A 146 6.08 16.91 -31.65
C GLN A 146 6.52 18.26 -32.25
N LEU A 147 6.43 19.33 -31.45
CA LEU A 147 6.83 20.68 -31.80
C LEU A 147 7.64 21.27 -30.64
N GLU A 148 8.53 22.20 -30.97
CA GLU A 148 9.27 22.98 -29.98
C GLU A 148 8.33 23.71 -29.02
N GLY A 149 8.67 23.72 -27.73
CA GLY A 149 7.84 24.32 -26.68
C GLY A 149 6.66 23.48 -26.19
N GLN A 150 6.39 22.30 -26.78
CA GLN A 150 5.42 21.36 -26.21
C GLN A 150 5.99 20.61 -24.99
N PRO A 151 5.13 20.25 -24.02
CA PRO A 151 5.55 19.43 -22.90
C PRO A 151 5.86 18.00 -23.34
N VAL A 152 6.89 17.41 -22.73
CA VAL A 152 7.08 15.97 -22.68
C VAL A 152 5.95 15.39 -21.82
N ARG A 153 5.31 14.32 -22.28
CA ARG A 153 4.31 13.60 -21.48
C ARG A 153 4.87 12.26 -21.07
N ILE A 154 4.88 11.99 -19.77
CA ILE A 154 5.33 10.74 -19.17
C ILE A 154 4.10 10.08 -18.58
N TYR A 155 3.70 8.96 -19.17
CA TYR A 155 2.73 8.06 -18.58
C TYR A 155 3.45 7.01 -17.78
N ALA A 156 3.06 6.80 -16.53
CA ALA A 156 3.60 5.75 -15.69
C ALA A 156 2.47 4.95 -15.04
N ALA A 157 2.61 3.63 -15.04
CA ALA A 157 1.67 2.73 -14.38
C ALA A 157 2.43 1.68 -13.58
N VAL A 158 2.06 1.52 -12.32
CA VAL A 158 2.58 0.45 -11.46
C VAL A 158 1.50 -0.61 -11.31
N THR A 159 1.89 -1.88 -11.48
CA THR A 159 0.97 -3.02 -11.40
C THR A 159 1.48 -4.08 -10.43
N TRP A 160 0.55 -4.79 -9.80
CA TRP A 160 0.87 -5.90 -8.91
C TRP A 160 -0.08 -7.08 -9.08
N PRO A 161 0.36 -8.31 -8.76
CA PRO A 161 1.73 -8.67 -8.39
C PRO A 161 2.69 -8.57 -9.60
N HIS A 162 3.98 -8.48 -9.33
CA HIS A 162 5.03 -8.63 -10.34
C HIS A 162 4.87 -9.96 -11.08
N LYS A 163 5.04 -9.93 -12.41
CA LYS A 163 5.08 -11.14 -13.25
C LYS A 163 6.46 -11.21 -13.93
N PRO A 164 7.15 -12.35 -13.86
CA PRO A 164 8.46 -12.52 -14.54
C PRO A 164 8.40 -12.37 -16.07
N SER A 165 7.21 -12.49 -16.66
CA SER A 165 6.98 -12.28 -18.10
C SER A 165 6.95 -10.79 -18.49
N ASP A 166 6.95 -9.87 -17.53
CA ASP A 166 6.96 -8.44 -17.80
C ASP A 166 8.32 -8.04 -18.39
N THR A 167 8.32 -7.39 -19.55
CA THR A 167 9.55 -7.03 -20.28
C THR A 167 9.53 -5.56 -20.66
N ALA A 168 10.68 -5.04 -21.13
CA ALA A 168 10.87 -3.61 -21.43
C ALA A 168 9.92 -3.01 -22.49
N SER A 169 9.13 -3.84 -23.20
CA SER A 169 8.21 -3.40 -24.26
C SER A 169 6.72 -3.58 -23.94
N THR A 170 6.38 -4.21 -22.81
CA THR A 170 4.98 -4.45 -22.45
C THR A 170 4.32 -3.14 -22.02
N GLY A 171 3.20 -2.81 -22.65
CA GLY A 171 2.49 -1.55 -22.50
C GLY A 171 1.27 -1.67 -21.58
N LEU A 172 0.41 -0.65 -21.62
CA LEU A 172 -0.89 -0.62 -20.94
C LEU A 172 -1.77 -1.86 -21.18
N SER A 173 -1.62 -2.52 -22.33
CA SER A 173 -2.32 -3.76 -22.68
C SER A 173 -2.02 -4.93 -21.73
N ASP A 174 -0.86 -4.91 -21.07
CA ASP A 174 -0.36 -5.98 -20.20
C ASP A 174 -0.78 -5.83 -18.72
N MET A 175 -1.68 -4.88 -18.47
CA MET A 175 -2.36 -4.68 -17.18
C MET A 175 -3.49 -5.70 -16.95
N THR A 176 -3.85 -6.46 -17.98
CA THR A 176 -4.91 -7.49 -17.90
C THR A 176 -4.52 -8.61 -16.93
N GLY A 177 -5.42 -8.98 -16.03
CA GLY A 177 -5.19 -10.04 -15.04
C GLY A 177 -4.18 -9.66 -13.94
N ARG A 178 -4.08 -8.38 -13.60
CA ARG A 178 -3.42 -7.89 -12.39
C ARG A 178 -4.41 -7.84 -11.22
N GLN A 179 -3.90 -7.91 -10.00
CA GLN A 179 -4.70 -7.72 -8.80
C GLN A 179 -5.09 -6.25 -8.61
N GLY A 180 -4.18 -5.35 -9.00
CA GLY A 180 -4.44 -3.92 -9.01
C GLY A 180 -3.38 -3.17 -9.82
N PHE A 181 -3.67 -1.91 -10.07
CA PHE A 181 -2.74 -0.98 -10.67
C PHE A 181 -3.00 0.44 -10.17
N LEU A 182 -1.98 1.28 -10.29
CA LEU A 182 -2.07 2.71 -10.11
C LEU A 182 -1.32 3.38 -11.25
N ASP A 183 -1.87 4.45 -11.82
CA ASP A 183 -1.25 5.17 -12.91
C ASP A 183 -1.23 6.69 -12.70
N THR A 184 -0.36 7.34 -13.46
CA THR A 184 -0.23 8.79 -13.50
C THR A 184 0.25 9.26 -14.86
N LEU A 185 -0.16 10.47 -15.24
CA LEU A 185 0.32 11.16 -16.42
C LEU A 185 0.94 12.48 -15.97
N VAL A 186 2.25 12.60 -16.17
CA VAL A 186 3.01 13.82 -15.87
C VAL A 186 3.31 14.53 -17.18
N ALA A 187 2.95 15.80 -17.28
CA ALA A 187 3.34 16.66 -18.39
C ALA A 187 4.35 17.69 -17.87
N TYR A 188 5.52 17.74 -18.49
CA TYR A 188 6.59 18.65 -18.12
C TYR A 188 7.17 19.32 -19.35
N THR A 189 7.30 20.64 -19.32
CA THR A 189 7.98 21.39 -20.39
C THR A 189 9.43 21.60 -19.95
N PRO A 190 10.40 20.86 -20.50
CA PRO A 190 11.79 21.01 -20.12
C PRO A 190 12.30 22.41 -20.47
N ASN A 191 13.01 23.02 -19.54
CA ASN A 191 13.67 24.30 -19.76
C ASN A 191 14.84 24.06 -20.73
N PRO A 192 14.95 24.77 -21.87
CA PRO A 192 16.08 24.62 -22.77
C PRO A 192 17.37 25.01 -22.03
N THR A 193 18.26 24.04 -21.83
CA THR A 193 19.66 24.33 -21.48
C THR A 193 20.36 24.82 -22.74
N PHE A 194 20.56 26.13 -22.83
CA PHE A 194 21.46 26.77 -23.78
C PHE A 194 22.92 26.49 -23.42
#